data_AF-A0A7W4HG20-F1
#
_entry.id   AF-A0A7W4HG20-F1
#
_cell.length_a   1.000
_cell.length_b   1.000
_cell.length_c   1.000
_cell.angle_alpha   90.00
_cell.angle_beta   90.00
_cell.angle_gamma   90.00
#
_symmetry.space_group_name_H-M   'P 1'
#
loop_
_entity.id
_entity.type
_entity.pdbx_description
1 polymer ?
#
loop_
_entity_poly.entity_id
_entity_poly.type
_entity_poly.pdbx_seq_one_letter_code
_entity_poly.pdbx_strand_id
1 'polypeptide(L)'
;MEVSETIIEKILNDNNFSIELAKRLGNQQQSVLGLARRNSRNLTLWEAVMFYKEQGFTEEEIFKNYQLYNSSVKPKKSKNERVN
;
A
#
# COMPACT_ATOMS: atom_id res chain seq x y z
N MET A 1 -7.63 0.26 5.61
CA MET A 1 -6.24 0.08 5.17
C MET A 1 -5.78 1.40 4.61
N GLU A 2 -4.56 1.80 4.92
CA GLU A 2 -3.94 3.05 4.46
C GLU A 2 -2.60 2.67 3.84
N VAL A 3 -2.07 3.51 2.95
CA VAL A 3 -0.69 3.33 2.49
C VAL A 3 0.29 3.92 3.51
N SER A 4 1.52 3.45 3.49
CA SER A 4 2.61 3.92 4.35
C SER A 4 2.98 5.38 4.04
N GLU A 5 3.71 6.02 4.96
CA GLU A 5 4.28 7.35 4.73
C GLU A 5 5.24 7.37 3.54
N THR A 6 6.01 6.28 3.32
CA THR A 6 6.90 6.14 2.16
C THR A 6 6.16 6.30 0.82
N ILE A 7 5.00 5.66 0.67
CA ILE A 7 4.19 5.80 -0.55
C ILE A 7 3.62 7.22 -0.66
N ILE A 8 3.17 7.81 0.45
CA ILE A 8 2.67 9.19 0.46
C ILE A 8 3.75 10.17 0.02
N GLU A 9 4.95 10.08 0.59
CA GLU A 9 6.09 10.93 0.24
C GLU A 9 6.49 10.74 -1.22
N LYS A 10 6.49 9.50 -1.72
CA LYS A 10 6.78 9.21 -3.13
C LYS A 10 5.75 9.87 -4.05
N ILE A 11 4.45 9.79 -3.73
CA ILE A 11 3.41 10.45 -4.52
C ILE A 11 3.55 11.99 -4.47
N LEU A 12 3.85 12.57 -3.32
CA LEU A 12 3.86 14.03 -3.15
C LEU A 12 5.12 14.70 -3.70
N ASN A 13 6.25 13.99 -3.70
CA ASN A 13 7.56 14.57 -4.01
C ASN A 13 8.17 14.06 -5.33
N ASP A 14 7.66 12.98 -5.91
CA ASP A 14 8.10 12.48 -7.22
C ASP A 14 7.02 12.72 -8.27
N ASN A 15 7.28 13.70 -9.14
CA ASN A 15 6.35 14.13 -10.17
C ASN A 15 6.10 13.03 -11.22
N ASN A 16 7.14 12.28 -11.60
CA ASN A 16 6.99 11.21 -12.59
C ASN A 16 6.17 10.07 -12.01
N PHE A 17 6.47 9.68 -10.77
CA PHE A 17 5.72 8.63 -10.07
C PHE A 17 4.23 8.97 -9.96
N SER A 18 3.89 10.18 -9.53
CA SER A 18 2.50 10.60 -9.38
C SER A 18 1.76 10.75 -10.72
N ILE A 19 2.45 11.15 -11.79
CA ILE A 19 1.87 11.17 -13.15
C ILE A 19 1.58 9.75 -13.64
N GLU A 20 2.51 8.81 -13.47
CA GLU A 20 2.33 7.43 -13.90
C GLU A 20 1.23 6.72 -13.12
N LEU A 21 1.19 6.92 -11.79
CA LEU A 21 0.09 6.43 -10.97
C LEU A 21 -1.25 7.01 -11.42
N ALA A 22 -1.31 8.32 -11.74
CA ALA A 22 -2.52 8.95 -12.23
C ALA A 22 -2.99 8.35 -13.56
N LYS A 23 -2.06 8.08 -14.50
CA LYS A 23 -2.34 7.38 -15.76
C LYS A 23 -2.91 5.98 -15.50
N ARG A 24 -2.28 5.21 -14.62
CA ARG A 24 -2.75 3.85 -14.25
C ARG A 24 -4.16 3.88 -13.69
N LEU A 25 -4.49 4.88 -12.87
CA LEU A 25 -5.79 5.02 -12.24
C LEU A 25 -6.84 5.75 -13.11
N GLY A 26 -6.48 6.17 -14.33
CA GLY A 26 -7.38 6.95 -15.19
C GLY A 26 -7.77 8.32 -14.61
N ASN A 27 -6.92 8.91 -13.79
CA ASN A 27 -7.18 10.16 -13.07
C ASN A 27 -6.22 11.28 -13.48
N GLN A 28 -6.55 12.51 -13.09
CA GLN A 28 -5.59 13.62 -13.14
C GLN A 28 -4.61 13.54 -11.97
N GLN A 29 -3.36 13.97 -12.19
CA GLN A 29 -2.32 13.96 -11.16
C GLN A 29 -2.74 14.73 -9.89
N GLN A 30 -3.40 15.89 -10.03
CA GLN A 30 -3.88 16.68 -8.89
C GLN A 30 -4.87 15.90 -8.01
N SER A 31 -5.70 15.06 -8.61
CA SER A 31 -6.59 14.16 -7.86
C SER A 31 -5.79 13.16 -7.04
N VAL A 32 -4.74 12.57 -7.61
CA VAL A 32 -3.83 11.64 -6.91
C VAL A 32 -3.07 12.32 -5.77
N LEU A 33 -2.55 13.53 -5.99
CA LEU A 33 -1.94 14.32 -4.91
C LEU A 33 -2.94 14.61 -3.79
N GLY A 34 -4.19 14.93 -4.15
CA GLY A 34 -5.28 15.10 -3.20
C GLY A 34 -5.58 13.82 -2.40
N LEU A 35 -5.54 12.65 -3.05
CA LEU A 35 -5.71 11.35 -2.39
C LEU A 35 -4.58 11.07 -1.39
N ALA A 36 -3.33 11.41 -1.74
CA ALA A 36 -2.18 11.24 -0.86
C ALA A 36 -2.26 12.14 0.39
N ARG A 37 -2.60 13.42 0.23
CA ARG A 37 -2.74 14.35 1.37
C ARG A 37 -3.75 13.91 2.43
N ARG A 38 -4.76 13.12 2.05
CA ARG A 38 -5.78 12.56 2.96
C ARG A 38 -5.60 11.07 3.25
N ASN A 39 -4.49 10.48 2.79
CA ASN A 39 -4.20 9.04 2.84
C ASN A 39 -5.42 8.16 2.49
N SER A 40 -6.02 8.45 1.34
CA SER A 40 -7.28 7.82 0.92
C SER A 40 -7.12 6.32 0.71
N ARG A 41 -8.14 5.54 1.12
CA ARG A 41 -8.26 4.11 0.79
C ARG A 41 -8.17 3.80 -0.70
N ASN A 42 -8.44 4.77 -1.59
CA ASN A 42 -8.28 4.55 -3.03
C ASN A 42 -6.82 4.24 -3.42
N LEU A 43 -5.84 4.69 -2.62
CA LEU A 43 -4.42 4.35 -2.80
C LEU A 43 -4.10 2.90 -2.41
N THR A 44 -5.02 2.19 -1.77
CA THR A 44 -4.90 0.76 -1.43
C THR A 44 -5.69 -0.16 -2.37
N LEU A 45 -6.31 0.40 -3.42
CA LEU A 45 -7.02 -0.41 -4.43
C LEU A 45 -6.03 -1.21 -5.27
N TRP A 46 -6.53 -2.30 -5.85
CA TRP A 46 -5.72 -3.29 -6.56
C TRP A 46 -4.82 -2.66 -7.63
N GLU A 47 -5.35 -1.78 -8.49
CA GLU A 47 -4.56 -1.12 -9.54
C GLU A 47 -3.41 -0.27 -8.99
N ALA A 48 -3.63 0.43 -7.88
CA ALA A 48 -2.60 1.24 -7.23
C ALA A 48 -1.53 0.34 -6.60
N VAL A 49 -1.94 -0.72 -5.91
CA VAL A 49 -1.04 -1.69 -5.28
C VAL A 49 -0.17 -2.41 -6.32
N MET A 50 -0.76 -2.81 -7.45
CA MET A 50 -0.01 -3.42 -8.54
C MET A 50 1.02 -2.47 -9.13
N PHE A 51 0.67 -1.19 -9.32
CA PHE A 51 1.63 -0.18 -9.75
C PHE A 51 2.80 -0.07 -8.78
N TYR A 52 2.58 0.02 -7.47
CA TYR A 52 3.69 0.10 -6.51
C TYR A 52 4.59 -1.14 -6.56
N LYS A 53 4.02 -2.34 -6.69
CA LYS A 53 4.79 -3.58 -6.82
C LYS A 53 5.64 -3.61 -8.10
N GLU A 54 5.11 -3.12 -9.22
CA GLU A 54 5.86 -2.99 -10.47
C GLU A 54 7.03 -1.99 -10.35
N GLN A 55 6.91 -0.99 -9.47
CA GLN A 55 7.98 -0.06 -9.11
C GLN A 55 8.98 -0.63 -8.08
N GLY A 56 8.78 -1.87 -7.62
CA GLY A 56 9.68 -2.58 -6.71
C GLY A 56 9.33 -2.48 -5.22
N PHE A 57 8.19 -1.87 -4.85
CA PHE A 57 7.79 -1.79 -3.45
C PHE A 57 7.21 -3.12 -2.94
N THR A 58 7.59 -3.48 -1.72
CA THR A 58 7.03 -4.63 -0.98
C THR A 58 5.69 -4.28 -0.31
N GLU A 59 4.93 -5.28 0.14
CA GLU A 59 3.66 -5.02 0.83
C GLU A 59 3.87 -4.32 2.18
N GLU A 60 4.98 -4.60 2.85
CA GLU A 60 5.44 -3.93 4.08
C GLU A 60 5.67 -2.43 3.85
N GLU A 61 6.26 -2.08 2.70
CA GLU A 61 6.49 -0.70 2.32
C GLU A 61 5.22 -0.03 1.78
N ILE A 62 4.28 -0.78 1.21
CA ILE A 62 3.04 -0.23 0.66
C ILE A 62 2.04 0.08 1.77
N PHE A 63 1.79 -0.86 2.68
CA PHE A 63 0.67 -0.77 3.61
C PHE A 63 1.11 -0.32 5.00
N LYS A 64 0.41 0.68 5.53
CA LYS A 64 0.53 1.05 6.93
C LYS A 64 0.08 -0.11 7.81
N ASN A 65 0.88 -0.43 8.84
CA ASN A 65 0.60 -1.48 9.83
C ASN A 65 0.48 -2.90 9.26
N TYR A 66 1.16 -3.20 8.14
CA TYR A 66 1.12 -4.54 7.51
C TYR A 66 1.44 -5.69 8.48
N GLN A 67 2.42 -5.51 9.37
CA GLN A 67 2.82 -6.53 10.35
C GLN A 67 1.71 -6.86 11.37
N LEU A 68 0.91 -5.87 11.77
CA LEU A 68 -0.23 -6.07 12.68
C LEU A 68 -1.35 -6.86 12.01
N TYR A 69 -1.59 -6.61 10.72
CA TYR A 69 -2.54 -7.38 9.91
C TYR A 69 -2.09 -8.83 9.74
N ASN A 70 -0.83 -9.06 9.36
CA ASN A 70 -0.33 -10.43 9.19
C ASN A 70 -0.33 -11.24 10.50
N SER A 71 -0.20 -10.57 11.64
CA SER A 71 -0.27 -11.22 12.96
C SER A 71 -1.68 -11.57 13.40
N SER A 72 -2.70 -10.84 12.93
CA SER A 72 -4.11 -11.07 13.29
C SER A 72 -4.82 -12.07 12.38
N VAL A 73 -4.34 -12.25 11.14
CA VAL A 73 -4.97 -13.13 10.13
C VAL A 73 -4.28 -14.49 10.00
N LYS A 74 -3.02 -14.63 10.45
CA LYS A 74 -2.38 -15.94 10.53
C LYS A 74 -3.13 -16.81 11.56
N PRO A 75 -3.60 -18.02 11.20
CA PRO A 75 -4.14 -18.94 12.20
C PRO A 75 -3.05 -19.17 13.25
N LYS A 76 -3.39 -18.99 14.53
CA LYS A 76 -2.53 -19.41 15.64
C LYS A 76 -2.12 -20.85 15.35
N LYS A 77 -0.83 -21.11 15.07
CA LYS A 77 -0.33 -22.49 15.02
C LYS A 77 -0.84 -23.17 16.28
N SER A 78 -1.70 -24.17 16.13
CA SER A 78 -2.22 -24.93 17.26
C SER A 78 -1.03 -25.52 17.99
N LYS A 79 -0.80 -25.12 19.24
CA LYS A 79 0.06 -25.87 20.16
C LYS A 79 -0.60 -27.22 20.42
N ASN A 80 -0.40 -28.17 19.52
CA ASN A 80 -0.77 -29.56 19.72
C ASN A 80 0.33 -30.47 19.15
N GLU A 81 1.56 -30.25 19.61
CA GLU A 81 2.49 -31.37 19.82
C GLU A 81 2.40 -31.71 21.29
N ARG A 82 1.37 -32.50 21.63
CA ARG A 82 1.39 -33.29 22.85
C ARG A 82 2.44 -34.36 22.63
N VAL A 83 3.45 -34.31 23.50
CA VAL A 83 4.17 -35.45 24.06
C VAL A 83 3.57 -36.79 23.62
N ASN A 84 4.37 -37.56 22.87
CA ASN A 84 4.58 -38.99 23.07
C ASN A 84 5.87 -39.40 22.36
#